data_AF-A0A8D5U471-F1
#
_entry.id   AF-A0A8D5U471-F1
#
_cell.length_a   1.000
_cell.length_b   1.000
_cell.length_c   1.000
_cell.angle_alpha   90.00
_cell.angle_beta   90.00
_cell.angle_gamma   90.00
#
_symmetry.space_group_name_H-M   'P 1'
#
loop_
_entity.id
_entity.type
_entity.pdbx_description
1 polymer ?
#
loop_
_entity_poly.entity_id
_entity_poly.type
_entity_poly.pdbx_seq_one_letter_code
_entity_poly.pdbx_strand_id
1 'polypeptide(L)'
;MSMENEAKKLAATYARWLRKPEDALFGKQGRGVVMIMYEKLKNAKTIDEIKNILDLHQYESIMDKMTYNDLQRFINDLQTKISGMSDEQAKNFVVEVFRYFQISLYTKIEDINKGIWG
;
A
#
# COMPACT_ATOMS: atom_id res chain seq x y z
N MET A 1 -0.68 21.85 2.94
CA MET A 1 -0.03 20.61 2.46
C MET A 1 -0.98 20.01 1.43
N SER A 2 -0.55 19.65 0.22
CA SER A 2 -1.46 19.08 -0.79
C SER A 2 -1.80 17.61 -0.47
N MET A 3 -2.94 17.11 -0.96
CA MET A 3 -3.30 15.69 -0.82
C MET A 3 -2.23 14.76 -1.41
N GLU A 4 -1.58 15.18 -2.50
CA GLU A 4 -0.47 14.47 -3.10
C GLU A 4 0.74 14.36 -2.15
N ASN A 5 1.11 15.45 -1.45
CA ASN A 5 2.21 15.42 -0.48
C ASN A 5 1.89 14.53 0.72
N GLU A 6 0.63 14.52 1.17
CA GLU A 6 0.19 13.60 2.22
C GLU A 6 0.27 12.14 1.76
N ALA A 7 -0.16 11.86 0.52
CA ALA A 7 -0.07 10.54 -0.07
C ALA A 7 1.39 10.05 -0.17
N LYS A 8 2.29 10.89 -0.67
CA LYS A 8 3.74 10.63 -0.71
C LYS A 8 4.32 10.34 0.67
N LYS A 9 3.96 11.16 1.67
CA LYS A 9 4.47 11.03 3.04
C LYS A 9 4.01 9.71 3.68
N LEU A 10 2.73 9.37 3.54
CA LEU A 10 2.18 8.13 4.07
C LEU A 10 2.86 6.92 3.44
N ALA A 11 2.92 6.90 2.10
CA ALA A 11 3.60 5.86 1.33
C ALA A 11 5.06 5.66 1.74
N ALA A 12 5.86 6.72 1.77
CA ALA A 12 7.28 6.65 2.10
C ALA A 12 7.52 6.18 3.54
N THR A 13 6.68 6.62 4.49
CA THR A 13 6.77 6.21 5.90
C THR A 13 6.61 4.71 6.03
N TYR A 14 5.55 4.16 5.44
CA TYR A 14 5.25 2.73 5.55
C TYR A 14 6.18 1.86 4.71
N ALA A 15 6.67 2.36 3.57
CA ALA A 15 7.65 1.64 2.75
C ALA A 15 8.96 1.43 3.52
N ARG A 16 9.41 2.46 4.27
CA ARG A 16 10.59 2.36 5.13
C ARG A 16 10.44 1.28 6.19
N TRP A 17 9.27 1.15 6.81
CA TRP A 17 9.02 0.17 7.88
C TRP A 17 8.74 -1.25 7.40
N LEU A 18 8.32 -1.43 6.14
CA LEU A 18 8.00 -2.74 5.58
C LEU A 18 9.26 -3.61 5.44
N ARG A 19 9.37 -4.69 6.22
CA ARG A 19 10.61 -5.50 6.28
C ARG A 19 10.84 -6.43 5.09
N LYS A 20 9.78 -6.82 4.38
CA LYS A 20 9.83 -7.72 3.22
C LYS A 20 9.19 -7.03 2.00
N PRO A 21 9.84 -6.02 1.41
CA PRO A 21 9.26 -5.27 0.30
C PRO A 21 9.04 -6.10 -0.96
N GLU A 22 9.88 -7.10 -1.21
CA GLU A 22 9.74 -8.03 -2.36
C GLU A 22 8.48 -8.90 -2.23
N ASP A 23 8.18 -9.39 -1.02
CA ASP A 23 6.98 -10.20 -0.76
C ASP A 23 5.70 -9.37 -0.96
N ALA A 24 5.69 -8.12 -0.51
CA ALA A 24 4.55 -7.23 -0.67
C ALA A 24 4.30 -6.82 -2.13
N LEU A 25 5.38 -6.57 -2.89
CA LEU A 25 5.31 -6.03 -4.25
C LEU A 25 5.19 -7.14 -5.31
N PHE A 26 6.03 -8.17 -5.23
CA PHE A 26 6.10 -9.26 -6.21
C PHE A 26 5.50 -10.57 -5.73
N GLY A 27 5.45 -10.80 -4.41
CA GLY A 27 4.98 -12.07 -3.87
C GLY A 27 5.70 -13.28 -4.46
N LYS A 28 5.12 -14.48 -4.31
CA LYS A 28 5.71 -15.72 -4.82
C LYS A 28 5.48 -15.95 -6.32
N GLN A 29 4.43 -15.34 -6.89
CA GLN A 29 3.98 -15.56 -8.27
C GLN A 29 4.27 -14.36 -9.20
N GLY A 30 5.11 -13.41 -8.78
CA GLY A 30 5.41 -12.20 -9.54
C GLY A 30 4.36 -11.09 -9.45
N ARG A 31 3.28 -11.31 -8.68
CA ARG A 31 2.34 -10.27 -8.23
C ARG A 31 2.10 -10.36 -6.72
N GLY A 32 2.53 -9.34 -6.00
CA GLY A 32 2.29 -9.20 -4.56
C GLY A 32 0.96 -8.51 -4.26
N VAL A 33 0.57 -8.57 -2.98
CA VAL A 33 -0.70 -8.01 -2.49
C VAL A 33 -0.85 -6.52 -2.80
N VAL A 34 0.24 -5.75 -2.78
CA VAL A 34 0.21 -4.31 -3.06
C VAL A 34 -0.22 -4.03 -4.50
N MET A 35 0.31 -4.78 -5.47
CA MET A 35 -0.08 -4.65 -6.87
C MET A 35 -1.54 -5.08 -7.07
N ILE A 36 -1.95 -6.17 -6.43
CA ILE A 36 -3.33 -6.68 -6.54
C ILE A 36 -4.33 -5.66 -6.02
N MET A 37 -4.07 -5.10 -4.84
CA MET A 37 -4.90 -4.04 -4.26
C MET A 37 -4.94 -2.82 -5.18
N TYR A 38 -3.79 -2.34 -5.68
CA TYR A 38 -3.74 -1.17 -6.56
C TYR A 38 -4.61 -1.33 -7.81
N GLU A 39 -4.57 -2.50 -8.46
CA GLU A 39 -5.41 -2.78 -9.63
C GLU A 39 -6.91 -2.75 -9.31
N LYS A 40 -7.31 -3.30 -8.15
CA LYS A 40 -8.70 -3.25 -7.69
C LYS A 40 -9.12 -1.81 -7.34
N LEU A 41 -8.27 -1.06 -6.66
CA LEU A 41 -8.55 0.31 -6.19
C LEU A 41 -8.82 1.29 -7.34
N LYS A 42 -8.14 1.14 -8.47
CA LYS A 42 -8.41 1.97 -9.67
C LYS A 42 -9.86 1.86 -10.14
N ASN A 43 -10.47 0.70 -9.93
CA ASN A 43 -11.84 0.39 -10.37
C ASN A 43 -12.91 0.62 -9.30
N ALA A 44 -12.51 0.89 -8.05
CA ALA A 44 -13.45 1.18 -6.97
C ALA A 44 -14.25 2.46 -7.26
N LYS A 45 -15.50 2.48 -6.82
CA LYS A 45 -16.46 3.58 -6.99
C LYS A 45 -16.89 4.18 -5.66
N THR A 46 -16.92 3.38 -4.60
CA THR A 46 -17.39 3.80 -3.27
C THR A 46 -16.34 3.56 -2.20
N ILE A 47 -16.43 4.30 -1.10
CA ILE A 47 -15.54 4.11 0.05
C ILE A 47 -15.68 2.72 0.67
N ASP A 48 -16.85 2.10 0.61
CA ASP A 48 -17.05 0.74 1.14
C ASP A 48 -16.41 -0.32 0.25
N GLU A 49 -16.42 -0.14 -1.08
CA GLU A 49 -15.61 -0.97 -1.98
C GLU A 49 -14.12 -0.82 -1.70
N ILE A 50 -13.65 0.41 -1.47
CA ILE A 50 -12.25 0.68 -1.08
C ILE A 50 -11.91 -0.05 0.21
N LYS A 51 -12.73 0.09 1.26
CA LYS A 51 -12.52 -0.60 2.55
C LYS A 51 -12.47 -2.11 2.38
N ASN A 52 -13.38 -2.68 1.58
CA ASN A 52 -13.39 -4.11 1.29
C ASN A 52 -12.13 -4.54 0.53
N ILE A 53 -11.64 -3.75 -0.43
CA ILE A 53 -10.38 -4.06 -1.14
C ILE A 53 -9.18 -3.98 -0.19
N LEU A 54 -9.19 -3.06 0.76
CA LEU A 54 -8.14 -2.85 1.75
C LEU A 54 -8.18 -3.88 2.89
N ASP A 55 -9.22 -4.69 3.03
CA ASP A 55 -9.24 -5.78 4.03
C ASP A 55 -8.12 -6.79 3.74
N LEU A 56 -7.11 -6.85 4.61
CA LEU A 56 -5.95 -7.70 4.41
C LEU A 56 -6.22 -9.18 4.62
N HIS A 57 -7.27 -9.54 5.37
CA HIS A 57 -7.56 -10.93 5.69
C HIS A 57 -7.81 -11.76 4.42
N GLN A 58 -8.44 -11.16 3.40
CA GLN A 58 -8.67 -11.82 2.11
C GLN A 58 -7.38 -12.18 1.33
N TYR A 59 -6.22 -11.64 1.73
CA TYR A 59 -4.92 -11.86 1.09
C TYR A 59 -3.93 -12.61 1.98
N GLU A 60 -4.33 -13.03 3.18
CA GLU A 60 -3.43 -13.64 4.16
C GLU A 60 -2.67 -14.86 3.61
N SER A 61 -3.31 -15.64 2.73
CA SER A 61 -2.74 -16.85 2.12
C SER A 61 -1.61 -16.58 1.10
N ILE A 62 -1.46 -15.35 0.62
CA ILE A 62 -0.50 -15.01 -0.45
C ILE A 62 0.67 -14.14 0.01
N MET A 63 0.80 -13.88 1.32
CA MET A 63 1.88 -13.07 1.88
C MET A 63 2.49 -13.70 3.13
N ASP A 64 3.71 -13.31 3.46
CA ASP A 64 4.35 -13.70 4.71
C ASP A 64 3.72 -13.00 5.93
N LYS A 65 3.73 -13.66 7.09
CA LYS A 65 3.19 -13.10 8.34
C LYS A 65 3.84 -11.76 8.71
N MET A 66 5.13 -11.58 8.43
CA MET A 66 5.83 -10.32 8.68
C MET A 66 5.29 -9.20 7.79
N THR A 67 5.12 -9.49 6.50
CA THR A 67 4.53 -8.58 5.51
C THR A 67 3.10 -8.20 5.92
N TYR A 68 2.29 -9.19 6.31
CA TYR A 68 0.92 -8.97 6.80
C TYR A 68 0.89 -7.96 7.94
N ASN A 69 1.71 -8.17 8.98
CA ASN A 69 1.71 -7.31 10.16
C ASN A 69 2.15 -5.87 9.84
N ASP A 70 3.14 -5.71 8.96
CA ASP A 70 3.64 -4.39 8.57
C ASP A 70 2.62 -3.66 7.69
N LEU A 71 1.97 -4.37 6.74
CA LEU A 71 0.89 -3.81 5.91
C LEU A 71 -0.36 -3.50 6.73
N GLN A 72 -0.69 -4.27 7.76
CA GLN A 72 -1.87 -4.00 8.59
C GLN A 72 -1.82 -2.62 9.22
N ARG A 73 -0.64 -2.19 9.68
CA ARG A 73 -0.44 -0.83 10.21
C ARG A 73 -0.69 0.23 9.15
N PHE A 74 -0.10 0.06 7.96
CA PHE A 74 -0.30 0.95 6.82
C PHE A 74 -1.78 1.07 6.44
N ILE A 75 -2.47 -0.06 6.34
CA ILE A 75 -3.87 -0.13 5.94
C ILE A 75 -4.78 0.53 6.99
N ASN A 76 -4.56 0.28 8.28
CA ASN A 76 -5.35 0.88 9.36
C ASN A 76 -5.26 2.42 9.34
N ASP A 77 -4.05 2.94 9.16
CA ASP A 77 -3.83 4.39 9.05
C ASP A 77 -4.50 4.97 7.80
N LEU A 78 -4.39 4.28 6.66
CA LEU A 78 -5.03 4.69 5.42
C LEU A 78 -6.55 4.69 5.54
N GLN A 79 -7.15 3.64 6.12
CA GLN A 79 -8.59 3.55 6.36
C GLN A 79 -9.07 4.66 7.31
N THR A 80 -8.31 4.95 8.36
CA THR A 80 -8.59 6.06 9.28
C THR A 80 -8.59 7.39 8.53
N LYS A 81 -7.58 7.62 7.68
CA LYS A 81 -7.42 8.86 6.92
C LYS A 81 -8.56 9.11 5.94
N ILE A 82 -9.08 8.08 5.27
CA ILE A 82 -10.15 8.22 4.28
C ILE A 82 -11.55 8.23 4.89
N SER A 83 -11.72 7.90 6.17
CA SER A 83 -13.04 7.74 6.81
C SER A 83 -13.95 8.98 6.74
N GLY A 84 -13.39 10.18 6.62
CA GLY A 84 -14.12 11.44 6.46
C GLY A 84 -14.11 12.03 5.05
N MET A 85 -13.60 11.31 4.06
CA MET A 85 -13.52 11.78 2.67
C MET A 85 -14.79 11.40 1.89
N SER A 86 -15.10 12.16 0.82
CA SER A 86 -16.07 11.70 -0.18
C SER A 86 -15.53 10.49 -0.94
N ASP A 87 -16.41 9.73 -1.61
CA ASP A 87 -16.01 8.57 -2.43
C ASP A 87 -14.92 8.93 -3.46
N GLU A 88 -15.09 10.04 -4.17
CA GLU A 88 -14.14 10.51 -5.17
C GLU A 88 -12.79 10.91 -4.54
N GLN A 89 -12.83 11.63 -3.42
CA GLN A 89 -11.62 12.03 -2.69
C GLN A 89 -10.87 10.81 -2.16
N ALA A 90 -11.58 9.87 -1.53
CA ALA A 90 -11.02 8.63 -1.00
C ALA A 90 -10.37 7.80 -2.10
N LYS A 91 -11.07 7.64 -3.24
CA LYS A 91 -10.53 6.93 -4.41
C LYS A 91 -9.24 7.57 -4.90
N ASN A 92 -9.27 8.87 -5.19
CA ASN A 92 -8.11 9.58 -5.72
C ASN A 92 -6.93 9.51 -4.74
N PHE A 93 -7.19 9.71 -3.45
CA PHE A 93 -6.17 9.64 -2.42
C PHE A 93 -5.55 8.26 -2.30
N VAL A 94 -6.35 7.19 -2.23
CA VAL A 94 -5.85 5.81 -2.05
C VAL A 94 -5.08 5.34 -3.28
N VAL A 95 -5.55 5.65 -4.49
CA VAL A 95 -4.83 5.35 -5.73
C VAL A 95 -3.46 6.04 -5.74
N GLU A 96 -3.41 7.31 -5.32
CA GLU A 96 -2.18 8.08 -5.26
C GLU A 96 -1.21 7.53 -4.20
N VAL A 97 -1.71 7.18 -3.01
CA VAL A 97 -0.94 6.52 -1.94
C VAL A 97 -0.34 5.22 -2.46
N PHE A 98 -1.12 4.34 -3.09
CA PHE A 98 -0.62 3.06 -3.60
C PHE A 98 0.36 3.22 -4.76
N ARG A 99 0.21 4.26 -5.60
CA ARG A 99 1.19 4.59 -6.63
C ARG A 99 2.54 4.94 -6.01
N TYR A 100 2.57 5.87 -5.06
CA TYR A 100 3.81 6.25 -4.38
C TYR A 100 4.36 5.13 -3.51
N PHE A 101 3.50 4.29 -2.94
CA PHE A 101 3.93 3.16 -2.14
C PHE A 101 4.70 2.16 -2.99
N GLN A 102 4.18 1.79 -4.17
CA GLN A 102 4.90 0.93 -5.12
C GLN A 102 6.26 1.53 -5.51
N ILE A 103 6.30 2.82 -5.87
CA ILE A 103 7.56 3.51 -6.20
C ILE A 103 8.56 3.41 -5.04
N SER A 104 8.11 3.71 -3.81
CA SER A 104 8.96 3.67 -2.62
C SER A 104 9.46 2.25 -2.31
N LEU A 105 8.64 1.23 -2.55
CA LEU A 105 9.04 -0.17 -2.40
C LEU A 105 10.06 -0.58 -3.45
N TYR A 106 9.88 -0.19 -4.72
CA TYR A 106 10.86 -0.43 -5.77
C TYR A 106 12.21 0.20 -5.43
N THR A 107 12.24 1.47 -5.04
CA THR A 107 13.47 2.17 -4.63
C THR A 107 14.14 1.45 -3.46
N LYS A 108 13.35 1.07 -2.44
CA LYS A 108 13.89 0.33 -1.28
C LYS A 108 14.52 -1.00 -1.68
N ILE A 109 13.87 -1.77 -2.56
CA ILE A 109 14.40 -3.05 -3.05
C ILE A 109 15.72 -2.83 -3.80
N GLU A 110 15.79 -1.81 -4.65
CA GLU A 110 17.04 -1.45 -5.32
C GLU A 110 18.15 -1.08 -4.34
N ASP A 111 17.84 -0.29 -3.32
CA ASP A 111 18.81 0.12 -2.30
C ASP A 111 19.34 -1.09 -1.53
N ILE A 112 18.46 -2.00 -1.11
CA ILE A 112 18.84 -3.28 -0.47
C ILE A 112 19.76 -4.09 -1.39
N ASN A 113 19.41 -4.23 -2.67
CA ASN A 113 20.22 -4.96 -3.65
C ASN A 113 21.60 -4.32 -3.89
N LYS A 114 21.73 -3.01 -3.73
CA LYS A 114 22.99 -2.27 -3.79
C LYS A 114 23.77 -2.31 -2.46
N GLY A 115 23.23 -2.96 -1.42
CA GLY A 115 23.81 -2.99 -0.08
C GLY A 115 23.66 -1.68 0.70
N ILE A 116 22.77 -0.79 0.28
CA ILE A 116 22.43 0.46 0.96
C ILE A 116 21.31 0.16 1.95
N TRP A 117 21.62 0.22 3.24
CA TRP A 117 20.65 0.00 4.32
C TRP A 117 20.19 1.37 4.85
N GLY A 118 18.97 1.80 4.49
CA GLY A 118 18.38 3.09 4.90
C GLY A 118 16.86 3.06 5.01
#